data_AF-A0A2E2QSQ1-F1
#
_entry.id   AF-A0A2E2QSQ1-F1
#
_cell.length_a   1.000
_cell.length_b   1.000
_cell.length_c   1.000
_cell.angle_alpha   90.00
_cell.angle_beta   90.00
_cell.angle_gamma   90.00
#
_symmetry.space_group_name_H-M   'P 1'
#
loop_
_entity.id
_entity.type
_entity.pdbx_description
1 polymer ?
#
loop_
_entity_poly.entity_id
_entity_poly.type
_entity_poly.pdbx_seq_one_letter_code
_entity_poly.pdbx_strand_id
1 'polypeptide(L)' 'MTPTDSSLQCALEAIDTANQADPNPERVGDDLLPKEYAYSLHMTRWLFELEPQPSERMQIACRAQHIERWTMPR' A
#
# COMPACT_ATOMS: atom_id res chain seq x y z
N MET A 1 -4.79 -16.47 -18.80
CA MET A 1 -4.26 -15.22 -18.21
C MET A 1 -5.21 -14.11 -18.57
N THR A 2 -6.07 -13.73 -17.64
CA THR A 2 -6.93 -12.56 -17.75
C THR A 2 -6.05 -11.30 -17.67
N PRO A 3 -6.18 -10.35 -18.61
CA PRO A 3 -5.29 -9.17 -18.68
C PRO A 3 -5.44 -8.18 -17.50
N THR A 4 -6.44 -8.37 -16.63
CA THR A 4 -6.74 -7.46 -15.51
C THR A 4 -5.77 -7.60 -14.34
N ASP A 5 -5.33 -8.82 -14.01
CA ASP A 5 -4.40 -9.09 -12.89
C ASP A 5 -3.08 -8.32 -13.04
N SER A 6 -2.58 -8.19 -14.27
CA SER A 6 -1.35 -7.46 -14.56
C SER A 6 -1.50 -5.95 -14.30
N SER A 7 -2.67 -5.36 -14.55
CA SER A 7 -2.88 -3.91 -14.38
C SER A 7 -3.02 -3.54 -12.90
N LEU A 8 -3.75 -4.34 -12.12
CA LEU A 8 -3.83 -4.17 -10.67
C LEU A 8 -2.44 -4.33 -10.03
N GLN A 9 -1.73 -5.41 -10.34
CA GLN A 9 -0.41 -5.66 -9.78
C GLN A 9 0.56 -4.51 -10.08
N CYS A 10 0.62 -4.02 -11.33
CA CYS A 10 1.45 -2.87 -11.67
C CYS A 10 1.10 -1.61 -10.87
N ALA A 11 -0.19 -1.35 -10.62
CA ALA A 11 -0.61 -0.21 -9.80
C ALA A 11 -0.15 -0.36 -8.35
N LEU A 12 -0.31 -1.55 -7.75
CA LEU A 12 0.12 -1.81 -6.38
C LEU A 12 1.64 -1.72 -6.23
N GLU A 13 2.41 -2.26 -7.18
CA GLU A 13 3.87 -2.18 -7.21
C GLU A 13 4.37 -0.74 -7.34
N ALA A 14 3.71 0.08 -8.17
CA ALA A 14 4.06 1.50 -8.29
C ALA A 14 3.81 2.27 -6.98
N ILE A 15 2.69 2.01 -6.31
CA ILE A 15 2.39 2.61 -4.99
C ILE A 15 3.41 2.16 -3.95
N ASP A 16 3.77 0.88 -3.94
CA ASP A 16 4.74 0.32 -3.01
C ASP A 16 6.13 0.90 -3.22
N THR A 17 6.57 1.00 -4.47
CA THR A 17 7.85 1.61 -4.84
C THR A 17 7.91 3.06 -4.37
N ALA A 18 6.84 3.82 -4.56
CA ALA A 18 6.75 5.19 -4.06
C ALA A 18 6.88 5.20 -2.53
N ASN A 19 6.02 4.45 -1.82
CA ASN A 19 5.98 4.44 -0.35
C ASN A 19 7.24 3.90 0.31
N GLN A 20 8.01 3.04 -0.37
CA GLN A 20 9.31 2.57 0.10
C GLN A 20 10.38 3.67 0.10
N ALA A 21 10.17 4.77 -0.64
CA ALA A 21 11.07 5.93 -0.61
C ALA A 21 10.87 6.83 0.62
N ASP A 22 9.90 6.53 1.49
CA ASP A 22 9.74 7.21 2.78
C ASP A 22 10.97 6.98 3.67
N PRO A 23 11.71 8.03 4.06
CA PRO A 23 12.91 7.88 4.90
C PRO A 23 12.57 7.59 6.36
N ASN A 24 11.30 7.66 6.76
CA ASN A 24 10.89 7.48 8.15
C ASN A 24 10.64 6.00 8.43
N PRO A 25 11.40 5.35 9.32
CA PRO A 25 11.17 3.96 9.65
C PRO A 25 10.05 3.78 10.69
N GLU A 26 9.34 2.66 10.60
CA GLU A 26 8.38 2.15 11.56
C GLU A 26 8.66 0.68 11.86
N ARG A 27 8.49 0.27 13.13
CA ARG A 27 8.69 -1.12 13.55
C ARG A 27 7.39 -1.90 13.34
N VAL A 28 7.45 -2.94 12.52
CA VAL A 28 6.31 -3.83 12.23
C VAL A 28 6.71 -5.26 12.60
N GLY A 29 6.30 -5.70 13.79
CA GLY A 29 6.82 -6.93 14.38
C GLY A 29 8.33 -6.83 14.61
N ASP A 30 9.09 -7.74 14.01
CA ASP A 30 10.55 -7.76 14.07
C ASP A 30 11.23 -6.94 12.97
N ASP A 31 10.47 -6.50 11.95
CA ASP A 31 10.99 -5.76 10.80
C ASP A 31 10.95 -4.24 11.03
N LEU A 32 11.86 -3.53 10.34
CA LEU A 32 11.86 -2.08 10.24
C LEU A 32 11.53 -1.69 8.79
N LEU A 33 10.39 -1.05 8.58
CA LEU A 33 9.87 -0.71 7.26
C LEU A 33 9.69 0.81 7.10
N PRO A 34 9.76 1.37 5.88
CA PRO A 34 9.31 2.73 5.62
C PRO A 34 7.87 2.92 6.09
N LYS A 35 7.59 4.02 6.79
CA LYS A 35 6.35 4.22 7.53
C LYS A 35 5.12 4.21 6.63
N GLU A 36 5.11 4.95 5.54
CA GLU A 36 3.96 4.92 4.64
C GLU A 36 3.80 3.57 3.88
N TYR A 37 4.88 2.79 3.72
CA TYR A 37 4.80 1.42 3.19
C TYR A 37 4.21 0.44 4.21
N ALA A 38 4.63 0.53 5.48
CA ALA A 38 4.05 -0.21 6.59
C ALA A 38 2.55 0.08 6.72
N TYR A 39 2.18 1.36 6.66
CA TYR A 39 0.80 1.81 6.70
C TYR A 39 -0.03 1.21 5.55
N SER A 40 0.48 1.27 4.31
CA SER A 40 -0.24 0.71 3.16
C SER A 40 -0.47 -0.80 3.30
N LEU A 41 0.50 -1.56 3.82
CA LEU A 41 0.36 -2.99 4.16
C LEU A 41 -0.71 -3.24 5.21
N HIS A 42 -0.72 -2.42 6.27
CA HIS A 42 -1.72 -2.55 7.31
C HIS A 42 -3.15 -2.29 6.78
N MET A 43 -3.33 -1.26 5.96
CA MET A 43 -4.61 -0.93 5.34
C MET A 43 -5.09 -2.02 4.39
N THR A 44 -4.20 -2.55 3.53
CA THR A 44 -4.55 -3.66 2.65
C THR A 44 -4.97 -4.90 3.44
N ARG A 45 -4.27 -5.25 4.53
CA ARG A 45 -4.68 -6.37 5.40
C ARG A 45 -6.09 -6.15 5.96
N TRP A 46 -6.35 -4.97 6.53
CA TRP A 46 -7.67 -4.62 7.06
C TRP A 46 -8.77 -4.63 6.00
N LEU A 47 -8.50 -4.22 4.76
CA LEU A 47 -9.46 -4.28 3.67
C LEU A 47 -9.96 -5.72 3.46
N PHE A 48 -9.07 -6.70 3.39
CA PHE A 48 -9.44 -8.10 3.18
C PHE A 48 -10.13 -8.75 4.38
N GLU A 49 -9.90 -8.25 5.60
CA GLU A 49 -10.67 -8.67 6.78
C GLU A 49 -12.13 -8.18 6.74
N LEU A 50 -12.37 -7.00 6.14
CA LEU A 50 -13.71 -6.39 6.06
C LEU A 50 -14.49 -6.83 4.82
N GLU A 51 -13.80 -7.01 3.70
CA GLU A 51 -14.37 -7.42 2.42
C GLU A 51 -13.46 -8.50 1.81
N PRO A 52 -13.85 -9.79 1.87
CA PRO A 52 -13.03 -10.88 1.37
C PRO A 52 -12.76 -10.83 -0.14
N GLN A 53 -13.58 -10.13 -0.92
CA GLN A 53 -13.45 -10.00 -2.38
C GLN A 53 -13.52 -8.52 -2.81
N PRO A 54 -12.54 -7.69 -2.42
CA PRO A 54 -12.60 -6.26 -2.71
C PRO A 54 -12.32 -6.01 -4.18
N SER A 55 -13.07 -5.09 -4.78
CA SER A 55 -12.81 -4.67 -6.16
C SER A 55 -11.38 -4.14 -6.31
N GLU A 56 -10.80 -4.27 -7.51
CA GLU A 56 -9.44 -3.77 -7.79
C GLU A 56 -9.28 -2.29 -7.44
N ARG A 57 -10.33 -1.48 -7.70
CA ARG A 57 -10.34 -0.05 -7.36
C ARG A 57 -10.26 0.18 -5.85
N MET A 58 -10.91 -0.65 -5.03
CA MET A 58 -10.80 -0.56 -3.57
C MET A 58 -9.41 -0.96 -3.10
N GLN A 59 -8.82 -2.00 -3.69
CA GLN A 59 -7.45 -2.40 -3.37
C GLN A 59 -6.46 -1.27 -3.66
N ILE A 60 -6.55 -0.65 -4.85
CA ILE A 60 -5.71 0.50 -5.24
C ILE A 60 -5.94 1.69 -4.30
N ALA A 61 -7.18 2.09 -4.06
CA ALA A 61 -7.50 3.24 -3.21
C ALA A 61 -7.01 3.04 -1.77
N CYS A 62 -7.17 1.84 -1.22
CA CYS A 62 -6.71 1.47 0.12
C CYS A 62 -5.18 1.47 0.21
N ARG A 63 -4.50 0.88 -0.78
CA ARG A 63 -3.03 0.87 -0.87
C ARG A 63 -2.45 2.28 -0.96
N ALA A 64 -3.11 3.19 -1.67
CA ALA A 64 -2.65 4.55 -1.94
C ALA A 64 -3.07 5.61 -0.90
N GLN A 65 -3.72 5.24 0.20
CA GLN A 65 -4.34 6.21 1.12
C GLN A 65 -3.37 7.29 1.64
N HIS A 66 -2.08 6.97 1.79
CA HIS A 66 -1.01 7.92 2.14
C HIS A 66 0.18 7.89 1.15
N ILE A 67 -0.09 7.72 -0.14
CA ILE A 67 0.98 7.74 -1.14
C ILE A 67 1.81 9.03 -1.05
N GLU A 68 3.14 8.90 -0.94
CA GLU A 68 4.08 10.03 -0.86
C GLU A 68 3.79 11.05 0.26
N ARG A 69 3.04 10.66 1.30
CA ARG A 69 2.60 11.60 2.34
C ARG A 69 3.74 12.26 3.12
N TRP A 70 4.89 11.61 3.23
CA TRP A 70 6.10 12.14 3.90
C TRP A 70 6.73 13.33 3.18
N THR A 71 6.44 13.53 1.90
CA THR A 71 6.98 14.66 1.11
C THR A 71 6.34 15.99 1.47
N MET A 72 5.20 15.96 2.16
CA MET A 72 4.45 17.16 2.55
C MET A 72 4.71 17.51 4.03
N PRO A 73 5.11 18.77 4.34
CA PRO A 73 5.22 19.26 5.72
C PRO A 73 3.92 19.04 6.51
N ARG A 74 4.05 18.86 7.82
CA ARG A 74 2.92 18.79 8.75
C ARG A 74 2.63 20.16 9.35
#